data_AF-A0A936BGY9-F1
#
_entry.id   AF-A0A936BGY9-F1
#
_cell.length_a   1.000
_cell.length_b   1.000
_cell.length_c   1.000
_cell.angle_alpha   90.00
_cell.angle_beta   90.00
_cell.angle_gamma   90.00
#
_symmetry.space_group_name_H-M   'P 1'
#
loop_
_entity.id
_entity.type
_entity.pdbx_description
1 polymer ?
#
loop_
_entity_poly.entity_id
_entity_poly.type
_entity_poly.pdbx_seq_one_letter_code
_entity_poly.pdbx_strand_id
1 'polypeptide(L)'
;MGDICLRVQWYEADFSWNGQEFQAESIQLTEVGPADICLYALQQTDLSQLEREAILQAYADTYGDSKPVERSWVTAEPFPPDVLDQFRFNLALNHALLGQQAEVQDYLGRILATPSISASRWVTPAQTFLENYQTADDTYRACTAAGELCDHAFVAQVMAQQWPAAEFPQLSQTLRALGVPIVGEGSLDLGDEWPYRWLAIRPTYTFTTEMWLATTNAHSIHLLPLGTTTQIAPPTITMSGTVALFPLADGELYRVARNTAANSPYLSQYYYYATSSWEQPPIPPFVVQYQQLVEAFWAGADAAETAAALSQLAADPAFVSPRGYHYYLGLAHELAGDEPAAVAAYLQAWQNCCDVYTFGGPEFTMPNPFAIMAQAKLKPSNE
;
A
#
# COMPACT_ATOMS: atom_id res chain seq x y z
N MET A 1 12.59 -25.44 -18.29
CA MET A 1 11.63 -24.72 -17.42
C MET A 1 11.91 -25.10 -15.97
N GLY A 2 13.13 -24.83 -15.51
CA GLY A 2 13.56 -25.05 -14.13
C GLY A 2 14.26 -23.77 -13.68
N ASP A 3 14.01 -23.36 -12.44
CA ASP A 3 14.44 -22.12 -11.78
C ASP A 3 13.66 -20.84 -12.16
N ILE A 4 12.35 -20.82 -11.87
CA ILE A 4 11.55 -19.56 -11.82
C ILE A 4 11.64 -18.90 -10.43
N CYS A 5 11.97 -19.65 -9.37
CA CYS A 5 12.33 -19.04 -8.09
C CYS A 5 13.77 -18.52 -8.18
N LEU A 6 13.92 -17.20 -8.24
CA LEU A 6 15.22 -16.53 -8.16
C LEU A 6 15.97 -17.03 -6.92
N ARG A 7 17.16 -17.62 -7.12
CA ARG A 7 18.12 -17.76 -6.03
C ARG A 7 18.63 -16.38 -5.70
N VAL A 8 18.05 -15.75 -4.68
CA VAL A 8 18.58 -14.49 -4.19
C VAL A 8 19.67 -14.83 -3.17
N GLN A 9 20.90 -14.49 -3.56
CA GLN A 9 22.04 -14.54 -2.67
C GLN A 9 22.13 -13.18 -2.01
N TRP A 10 22.15 -13.16 -0.68
CA TRP A 10 22.41 -11.94 0.08
C TRP A 10 23.74 -12.07 0.80
N TYR A 11 24.37 -10.93 0.99
CA TYR A 11 25.66 -10.81 1.65
C TYR A 11 25.43 -10.19 3.03
N GLU A 12 25.65 -10.96 4.09
CA GLU A 12 25.87 -10.37 5.40
C GLU A 12 27.37 -10.05 5.50
N ALA A 13 27.68 -8.75 5.59
CA ALA A 13 29.03 -8.27 5.76
C ALA A 13 29.18 -7.68 7.16
N ASP A 14 29.97 -8.34 8.00
CA ASP A 14 30.39 -7.76 9.27
C ASP A 14 31.47 -6.73 8.97
N PHE A 15 31.29 -5.49 9.41
CA PHE A 15 32.31 -4.45 9.24
C PHE A 15 32.92 -4.08 10.59
N SER A 16 34.25 -4.04 10.67
CA SER A 16 34.96 -3.47 11.81
C SER A 16 35.67 -2.18 11.43
N TRP A 17 35.65 -1.23 12.37
CA TRP A 17 36.32 0.05 12.22
C TRP A 17 37.78 -0.08 12.64
N ASN A 18 38.72 0.11 11.71
CA ASN A 18 40.15 -0.02 11.99
C ASN A 18 40.82 1.28 12.47
N GLY A 19 40.05 2.35 12.66
CA GLY A 19 40.56 3.69 13.01
C GLY A 19 40.67 4.66 11.83
N GLN A 20 40.56 4.18 10.58
CA GLN A 20 40.56 5.01 9.37
C GLN A 20 39.38 4.72 8.44
N GLU A 21 39.00 3.45 8.31
CA GLU A 21 37.90 3.00 7.45
C GLU A 21 37.19 1.78 8.07
N PHE A 22 35.97 1.52 7.61
CA PHE A 22 35.27 0.27 7.87
C PHE A 22 35.81 -0.81 6.92
N GLN A 23 36.31 -1.91 7.46
CA GLN A 23 36.75 -3.09 6.70
C GLN A 23 35.79 -4.24 6.94
N ALA A 24 35.38 -4.93 5.89
CA ALA A 24 34.57 -6.13 6.00
C ALA A 24 35.41 -7.28 6.60
N GLU A 25 35.03 -7.81 7.75
CA GLU A 25 35.70 -8.92 8.43
C GLU A 25 35.27 -10.27 7.87
N SER A 26 33.98 -10.42 7.55
CA SER A 26 33.44 -11.61 6.93
C SER A 26 32.28 -11.24 6.02
N ILE A 27 32.22 -11.85 4.84
CA ILE A 27 31.07 -11.80 3.96
C ILE A 27 30.49 -13.21 3.92
N GLN A 28 29.44 -13.46 4.70
CA GLN A 28 28.72 -14.71 4.67
C GLN A 28 27.75 -14.69 3.49
N LEU A 29 27.91 -15.65 2.58
CA LEU A 29 27.00 -15.85 1.46
C LEU A 29 25.94 -16.86 1.89
N THR A 30 24.77 -16.36 2.27
CA THR A 30 23.65 -17.22 2.61
C THR A 30 22.82 -17.43 1.36
N GLU A 31 22.89 -18.64 0.80
CA GLU A 31 22.01 -19.07 -0.29
C GLU A 31 20.64 -19.35 0.32
N VAL A 32 19.69 -18.45 0.10
CA VAL A 32 18.33 -18.61 0.61
C VAL A 32 17.59 -19.59 -0.30
N GLY A 33 16.91 -20.56 0.33
CA GLY A 33 16.14 -21.56 -0.40
C GLY A 33 15.05 -20.91 -1.27
N PRO A 34 14.72 -21.50 -2.44
CA PRO A 34 13.88 -20.89 -3.48
C PRO A 34 12.45 -20.52 -3.03
N ALA A 35 11.95 -21.10 -1.95
CA ALA A 35 10.54 -21.00 -1.58
C ALA A 35 10.12 -19.68 -0.95
N ASP A 36 11.00 -19.12 -0.12
CA ASP A 36 10.65 -17.97 0.70
C ASP A 36 10.69 -16.67 -0.11
N ILE A 37 11.56 -16.62 -1.12
CA ILE A 37 11.64 -15.55 -2.11
C ILE A 37 10.42 -15.56 -3.04
N CYS A 38 9.88 -16.75 -3.31
CA CYS A 38 8.77 -16.95 -4.21
C CYS A 38 7.46 -16.35 -3.68
N LEU A 39 7.26 -16.36 -2.36
CA LEU A 39 6.18 -15.64 -1.66
C LEU A 39 6.24 -14.13 -1.79
N TYR A 40 7.42 -13.56 -1.58
CA TYR A 40 7.63 -12.13 -1.68
C TYR A 40 7.47 -11.66 -3.14
N ALA A 41 7.97 -12.44 -4.10
CA ALA A 41 7.78 -12.19 -5.53
C ALA A 41 6.29 -12.16 -5.90
N LEU A 42 5.47 -13.09 -5.40
CA LEU A 42 4.02 -13.09 -5.64
C LEU A 42 3.32 -11.80 -5.17
N GLN A 43 3.82 -11.17 -4.11
CA GLN A 43 3.24 -9.94 -3.55
C GLN A 43 3.78 -8.66 -4.20
N GLN A 44 5.00 -8.67 -4.73
CA GLN A 44 5.73 -7.44 -5.09
C GLN A 44 6.08 -7.31 -6.58
N THR A 45 5.84 -8.34 -7.39
CA THR A 45 6.26 -8.33 -8.79
C THR A 45 5.09 -8.47 -9.76
N ASP A 46 5.24 -7.83 -10.93
CA ASP A 46 4.33 -7.81 -12.07
C ASP A 46 4.36 -9.17 -12.81
N LEU A 47 4.24 -10.27 -12.06
CA LEU A 47 4.27 -11.63 -12.60
C LEU A 47 3.01 -11.88 -13.41
N SER A 48 3.19 -12.47 -14.59
CA SER A 48 2.08 -13.04 -15.34
C SER A 48 1.37 -14.11 -14.51
N GLN A 49 0.09 -14.34 -14.81
CA GLN A 49 -0.71 -15.36 -14.13
C GLN A 49 -0.06 -16.75 -14.17
N LEU A 50 0.58 -17.11 -15.29
CA LEU A 50 1.29 -18.38 -15.46
C LEU A 50 2.53 -18.49 -14.56
N GLU A 51 3.29 -17.41 -14.39
CA GLU A 51 4.44 -17.39 -13.49
C GLU A 51 4.02 -17.50 -12.02
N ARG A 52 2.91 -16.85 -11.64
CA ARG A 52 2.33 -16.97 -10.30
C ARG A 52 1.90 -18.39 -9.99
N GLU A 53 1.18 -19.04 -10.91
CA GLU A 53 0.78 -20.44 -10.78
C GLU A 53 2.00 -21.35 -10.65
N ALA A 54 3.00 -21.18 -11.52
CA ALA A 54 4.23 -21.98 -11.46
C ALA A 54 4.97 -21.82 -10.12
N ILE A 55 5.01 -20.61 -9.56
CA ILE A 55 5.62 -20.33 -8.26
C ILE A 55 4.83 -20.98 -7.12
N LEU A 56 3.51 -20.79 -7.10
CA LEU A 56 2.65 -21.37 -6.08
C LEU A 56 2.65 -22.90 -6.13
N GLN A 57 2.65 -23.49 -7.34
CA GLN A 57 2.73 -24.92 -7.53
C GLN A 57 4.10 -25.46 -7.09
N ALA A 58 5.20 -24.80 -7.45
CA ALA A 58 6.54 -25.19 -6.99
C ALA A 58 6.64 -25.14 -5.45
N TYR A 59 6.02 -24.15 -4.82
CA TYR A 59 5.93 -24.08 -3.36
C TYR A 59 5.09 -25.24 -2.81
N ALA A 60 3.90 -25.50 -3.35
CA ALA A 60 3.06 -26.62 -2.95
C ALA A 60 3.77 -27.99 -3.10
N ASP A 61 4.51 -28.19 -4.18
CA ASP A 61 5.25 -29.42 -4.46
C ASP A 61 6.45 -29.60 -3.52
N THR A 62 7.11 -28.49 -3.15
CA THR A 62 8.31 -28.52 -2.28
C THR A 62 7.94 -28.72 -0.82
N TYR A 63 6.86 -28.09 -0.35
CA TYR A 63 6.50 -28.09 1.08
C TYR A 63 5.34 -29.03 1.40
N GLY A 64 4.50 -29.39 0.43
CA GLY A 64 3.38 -30.33 0.62
C GLY A 64 2.56 -30.02 1.87
N ASP A 65 2.33 -31.06 2.70
CA ASP A 65 1.70 -30.96 4.03
C ASP A 65 2.73 -30.76 5.17
N SER A 66 4.02 -30.60 4.85
CA SER A 66 5.04 -30.34 5.86
C SER A 66 4.98 -28.89 6.34
N LYS A 67 5.35 -28.66 7.60
CA LYS A 67 5.25 -27.32 8.21
C LYS A 67 6.05 -26.30 7.37
N PRO A 68 5.46 -25.15 7.04
CA PRO A 68 6.18 -24.06 6.38
C PRO A 68 7.37 -23.63 7.24
N VAL A 69 8.35 -23.01 6.59
CA VAL A 69 9.57 -22.47 7.20
C VAL A 69 9.20 -21.69 8.48
N GLU A 70 10.00 -21.78 9.54
CA GLU A 70 9.58 -21.27 10.86
C GLU A 70 9.45 -19.74 10.92
N ARG A 71 10.03 -18.97 9.97
CA ARG A 71 10.10 -17.50 10.01
C ARG A 71 9.98 -16.83 8.64
N SER A 72 9.31 -15.69 8.62
CA SER A 72 9.30 -14.70 7.54
C SER A 72 10.67 -14.07 7.41
N TRP A 73 11.21 -13.99 6.18
CA TRP A 73 12.51 -13.36 5.93
C TRP A 73 12.43 -11.84 5.83
N VAL A 74 11.24 -11.29 5.58
CA VAL A 74 11.03 -9.83 5.50
C VAL A 74 11.07 -9.22 6.90
N THR A 75 10.49 -9.91 7.88
CA THR A 75 10.32 -9.39 9.24
C THR A 75 11.15 -10.13 10.29
N ALA A 76 11.78 -11.25 9.92
CA ALA A 76 12.38 -12.23 10.84
C ALA A 76 11.40 -12.83 11.88
N GLU A 77 10.11 -12.51 11.78
CA GLU A 77 9.06 -12.98 12.67
C GLU A 77 8.62 -14.39 12.28
N PRO A 78 8.24 -15.25 13.23
CA PRO A 78 7.66 -16.55 12.91
C PRO A 78 6.44 -16.40 12.00
N PHE A 79 6.33 -17.28 10.99
CA PHE A 79 5.07 -17.32 10.25
C PHE A 79 3.93 -17.67 11.19
N PRO A 80 2.72 -17.15 10.93
CA PRO A 80 1.55 -17.57 11.68
C PRO A 80 1.37 -19.09 11.59
N PRO A 81 0.89 -19.74 12.66
CA PRO A 81 0.74 -21.19 12.70
C PRO A 81 -0.22 -21.76 11.65
N ASP A 82 -1.05 -20.89 11.03
CA ASP A 82 -2.03 -21.22 10.00
C ASP A 82 -1.62 -20.80 8.57
N VAL A 83 -0.35 -20.43 8.34
CA VAL A 83 0.09 -19.95 7.03
C VAL A 83 -0.09 -20.98 5.90
N LEU A 84 -0.06 -22.29 6.20
CA LEU A 84 -0.35 -23.33 5.19
C LEU A 84 -1.77 -23.18 4.60
N ASP A 85 -2.76 -22.81 5.43
CA ASP A 85 -4.11 -22.61 4.93
C ASP A 85 -4.25 -21.29 4.16
N GLN A 86 -3.46 -20.26 4.49
CA GLN A 86 -3.32 -19.06 3.65
C GLN A 86 -2.84 -19.41 2.24
N PHE A 87 -1.82 -20.27 2.12
CA PHE A 87 -1.33 -20.71 0.82
C PHE A 87 -2.38 -21.45 0.02
N ARG A 88 -3.05 -22.42 0.65
CA ARG A 88 -4.13 -23.18 0.02
C ARG A 88 -5.24 -22.26 -0.47
N PHE A 89 -5.59 -21.24 0.32
CA PHE A 89 -6.60 -20.25 -0.06
C PHE A 89 -6.15 -19.42 -1.27
N ASN A 90 -4.91 -18.92 -1.27
CA ASN A 90 -4.36 -18.17 -2.39
C ASN A 90 -4.25 -19.01 -3.66
N LEU A 91 -3.86 -20.29 -3.56
CA LEU A 91 -3.85 -21.24 -4.67
C LEU A 91 -5.25 -21.42 -5.26
N ALA A 92 -6.24 -21.68 -4.41
CA ALA A 92 -7.63 -21.76 -4.83
C ALA A 92 -8.08 -20.47 -5.53
N LEU A 93 -7.70 -19.29 -5.04
CA LEU A 93 -8.06 -18.03 -5.69
C LEU A 93 -7.47 -17.90 -7.10
N ASN A 94 -6.23 -18.32 -7.31
CA ASN A 94 -5.61 -18.33 -8.63
C ASN A 94 -6.29 -19.33 -9.57
N HIS A 95 -6.62 -20.53 -9.10
CA HIS A 95 -7.41 -21.50 -9.87
C HIS A 95 -8.80 -20.97 -10.21
N ALA A 96 -9.44 -20.22 -9.29
CA ALA A 96 -10.73 -19.59 -9.54
C ALA A 96 -10.65 -18.57 -10.69
N LEU A 97 -9.60 -17.74 -10.70
CA LEU A 97 -9.28 -16.78 -11.77
C LEU A 97 -8.94 -17.45 -13.12
N LEU A 98 -8.62 -18.74 -13.12
CA LEU A 98 -8.39 -19.57 -14.32
C LEU A 98 -9.62 -20.39 -14.73
N GLY A 99 -10.71 -20.34 -13.95
CA GLY A 99 -11.90 -21.17 -14.15
C GLY A 99 -11.69 -22.67 -13.85
N GLN A 100 -10.65 -23.00 -13.09
CA GLN A 100 -10.29 -24.37 -12.69
C GLN A 100 -11.07 -24.77 -11.43
N GLN A 101 -12.37 -25.03 -11.60
CA GLN A 101 -13.30 -25.24 -10.48
C GLN A 101 -12.95 -26.44 -9.58
N ALA A 102 -12.40 -27.53 -10.15
CA ALA A 102 -12.09 -28.73 -9.39
C ALA A 102 -10.94 -28.47 -8.39
N GLU A 103 -9.95 -27.71 -8.81
CA GLU A 103 -8.78 -27.30 -8.05
C GLU A 103 -9.18 -26.35 -6.92
N VAL A 104 -10.09 -25.39 -7.19
CA VAL A 104 -10.69 -24.53 -6.15
C VAL A 104 -11.33 -25.38 -5.05
N GLN A 105 -12.16 -26.37 -5.45
CA GLN A 105 -12.85 -27.25 -4.51
C GLN A 105 -11.87 -28.12 -3.71
N ASP A 106 -10.80 -28.64 -4.32
CA ASP A 106 -9.79 -29.43 -3.62
C ASP A 106 -9.04 -28.59 -2.58
N TYR A 107 -8.46 -27.45 -2.98
CA TYR A 107 -7.65 -26.63 -2.08
C TYR A 107 -8.46 -26.06 -0.91
N LEU A 108 -9.64 -25.49 -1.17
CA LEU A 108 -10.50 -24.97 -0.09
C LEU A 108 -11.10 -26.11 0.73
N GLY A 109 -11.46 -27.23 0.10
CA GLY A 109 -11.94 -28.43 0.81
C GLY A 109 -10.92 -28.98 1.79
N ARG A 110 -9.62 -28.93 1.49
CA ARG A 110 -8.54 -29.33 2.40
C ARG A 110 -8.39 -28.42 3.60
N ILE A 111 -8.61 -27.10 3.45
CA ILE A 111 -8.66 -26.17 4.60
C ILE A 111 -9.80 -26.57 5.54
N LEU A 112 -10.96 -26.96 5.00
CA LEU A 112 -12.12 -27.36 5.81
C LEU A 112 -11.97 -28.74 6.46
N ALA A 113 -11.44 -29.72 5.72
CA ALA A 113 -11.32 -31.10 6.19
C ALA A 113 -10.14 -31.30 7.14
N THR A 114 -9.02 -30.63 6.87
CA THR A 114 -7.74 -30.81 7.55
C THR A 114 -7.02 -29.47 7.68
N PRO A 115 -7.56 -28.53 8.48
CA PRO A 115 -6.90 -27.25 8.70
C PRO A 115 -5.56 -27.48 9.38
N SER A 116 -4.57 -26.65 9.04
CA SER A 116 -3.20 -26.74 9.58
C SER A 116 -3.14 -26.64 11.10
N ILE A 117 -4.08 -25.88 11.70
CA ILE A 117 -4.39 -25.87 13.13
C ILE A 117 -5.91 -25.84 13.32
N SER A 118 -6.42 -26.37 14.44
CA SER A 118 -7.86 -26.45 14.69
C SER A 118 -8.58 -25.10 14.75
N ALA A 119 -7.84 -24.02 15.01
CA ALA A 119 -8.34 -22.64 15.09
C ALA A 119 -7.81 -21.77 13.93
N SER A 120 -7.54 -22.37 12.76
CA SER A 120 -7.06 -21.65 11.59
C SER A 120 -8.05 -20.57 11.17
N ARG A 121 -7.56 -19.33 10.96
CA ARG A 121 -8.42 -18.20 10.60
C ARG A 121 -9.01 -18.32 9.19
N TRP A 122 -8.48 -19.25 8.39
CA TRP A 122 -8.83 -19.47 6.98
C TRP A 122 -10.01 -20.42 6.77
N VAL A 123 -10.46 -21.14 7.81
CA VAL A 123 -11.59 -22.08 7.71
C VAL A 123 -12.87 -21.34 7.32
N THR A 124 -13.22 -20.27 8.02
CA THR A 124 -14.43 -19.48 7.72
C THR A 124 -14.37 -18.83 6.33
N PRO A 125 -13.30 -18.10 5.94
CA PRO A 125 -13.16 -17.59 4.58
C PRO A 125 -13.27 -18.67 3.50
N ALA A 126 -12.62 -19.83 3.69
CA ALA A 126 -12.67 -20.92 2.72
C ALA A 126 -14.09 -21.48 2.53
N GLN A 127 -14.82 -21.67 3.63
CA GLN A 127 -16.21 -22.10 3.59
C GLN A 127 -17.08 -21.05 2.88
N THR A 128 -17.00 -19.79 3.29
CA THR A 128 -17.80 -18.70 2.70
C THR A 128 -17.49 -18.53 1.21
N PHE A 129 -16.22 -18.67 0.80
CA PHE A 129 -15.83 -18.63 -0.60
C PHE A 129 -16.53 -19.74 -1.39
N LEU A 130 -16.45 -21.00 -0.94
CA LEU A 130 -17.10 -22.14 -1.61
C LEU A 130 -18.63 -22.02 -1.68
N GLU A 131 -19.26 -21.45 -0.66
CA GLU A 131 -20.71 -21.20 -0.65
C GLU A 131 -21.15 -20.17 -1.70
N ASN A 132 -20.27 -19.23 -2.05
CA ASN A 132 -20.55 -18.15 -2.99
C ASN A 132 -19.93 -18.36 -4.39
N TYR A 133 -19.09 -19.39 -4.56
CA TYR A 133 -18.37 -19.68 -5.81
C TYR A 133 -19.02 -20.83 -6.57
N GLN A 134 -19.75 -20.52 -7.65
CA GLN A 134 -20.35 -21.54 -8.53
C GLN A 134 -19.63 -21.65 -9.87
N THR A 135 -19.17 -20.50 -10.40
CA THR A 135 -18.47 -20.38 -11.68
C THR A 135 -17.30 -19.42 -11.58
N ALA A 136 -16.43 -19.39 -12.59
CA ALA A 136 -15.30 -18.44 -12.65
C ALA A 136 -15.76 -16.98 -12.50
N ASP A 137 -16.94 -16.62 -13.03
CA ASP A 137 -17.50 -15.27 -12.94
C ASP A 137 -17.89 -14.88 -11.50
N ASP A 138 -18.03 -15.85 -10.60
CA ASP A 138 -18.34 -15.60 -9.19
C ASP A 138 -17.11 -15.29 -8.33
N THR A 139 -15.89 -15.37 -8.89
CA THR A 139 -14.63 -15.23 -8.14
C THR A 139 -14.59 -13.95 -7.31
N TYR A 140 -14.94 -12.80 -7.90
CA TYR A 140 -14.98 -11.53 -7.18
C TYR A 140 -16.00 -11.52 -6.04
N ARG A 141 -17.21 -12.03 -6.29
CA ARG A 141 -18.30 -12.11 -5.31
C ARG A 141 -17.93 -13.02 -4.14
N ALA A 142 -17.36 -14.19 -4.45
CA ALA A 142 -16.91 -15.16 -3.46
C ALA A 142 -15.77 -14.61 -2.61
N CYS A 143 -14.79 -13.93 -3.24
CA CYS A 143 -13.69 -13.27 -2.53
C CYS A 143 -14.19 -12.18 -1.58
N THR A 144 -15.07 -11.30 -2.06
CA THR A 144 -15.68 -10.23 -1.25
C THR A 144 -16.48 -10.81 -0.07
N ALA A 145 -17.21 -11.91 -0.29
CA ALA A 145 -17.98 -12.58 0.76
C ALA A 145 -17.06 -13.23 1.82
N ALA A 146 -15.89 -13.74 1.41
CA ALA A 146 -14.90 -14.32 2.31
C ALA A 146 -14.23 -13.29 3.25
N GLY A 147 -14.40 -11.99 2.99
CA GLY A 147 -14.00 -10.90 3.87
C GLY A 147 -12.55 -10.43 3.68
N GLU A 148 -11.99 -9.79 4.70
CA GLU A 148 -10.70 -9.07 4.64
C GLU A 148 -9.47 -9.94 4.31
N LEU A 149 -9.58 -11.25 4.47
CA LEU A 149 -8.48 -12.19 4.17
C LEU A 149 -8.38 -12.53 2.69
N CYS A 150 -9.37 -12.14 1.88
CA CYS A 150 -9.33 -12.25 0.43
C CYS A 150 -9.12 -10.86 -0.20
N ASP A 151 -8.06 -10.71 -1.00
CA ASP A 151 -7.77 -9.47 -1.71
C ASP A 151 -8.67 -9.33 -2.95
N HIS A 152 -9.87 -8.78 -2.77
CA HIS A 152 -10.83 -8.56 -3.87
C HIS A 152 -10.32 -7.53 -4.88
N ALA A 153 -9.46 -6.60 -4.46
CA ALA A 153 -8.87 -5.62 -5.34
C ALA A 153 -7.93 -6.32 -6.34
N PHE A 154 -7.05 -7.21 -5.86
CA PHE A 154 -6.23 -8.07 -6.71
C PHE A 154 -7.09 -8.92 -7.67
N VAL A 155 -8.15 -9.56 -7.19
CA VAL A 155 -9.07 -10.34 -8.03
C VAL A 155 -9.62 -9.51 -9.18
N ALA A 156 -10.13 -8.31 -8.89
CA ALA A 156 -10.67 -7.42 -9.90
C ALA A 156 -9.59 -6.98 -10.90
N GLN A 157 -8.36 -6.71 -10.46
CA GLN A 157 -7.24 -6.38 -11.35
C GLN A 157 -6.98 -7.50 -12.35
N VAL A 158 -6.81 -8.73 -11.88
CA VAL A 158 -6.50 -9.88 -12.74
C VAL A 158 -7.65 -10.14 -13.72
N MET A 159 -8.90 -10.06 -13.26
CA MET A 159 -10.07 -10.18 -14.14
C MET A 159 -10.09 -9.09 -15.22
N ALA A 160 -9.84 -7.83 -14.84
CA ALA A 160 -9.83 -6.71 -15.78
C ALA A 160 -8.71 -6.82 -16.83
N GLN A 161 -7.56 -7.36 -16.45
CA GLN A 161 -6.45 -7.61 -17.38
C GLN A 161 -6.78 -8.65 -18.45
N GLN A 162 -7.77 -9.51 -18.23
CA GLN A 162 -8.26 -10.47 -19.23
C GLN A 162 -9.26 -9.83 -20.21
N TRP A 163 -9.81 -8.65 -19.90
CA TRP A 163 -10.77 -7.97 -20.77
C TRP A 163 -10.08 -7.14 -21.85
N PRO A 164 -10.58 -7.15 -23.09
CA PRO A 164 -10.01 -6.36 -24.16
C PRO A 164 -10.17 -4.86 -23.88
N ALA A 165 -9.19 -4.06 -24.30
CA ALA A 165 -9.22 -2.59 -24.20
C ALA A 165 -10.51 -1.95 -24.74
N ALA A 166 -11.14 -2.56 -25.75
CA ALA A 166 -12.39 -2.11 -26.34
C ALA A 166 -13.60 -2.13 -25.36
N GLU A 167 -13.52 -2.89 -24.27
CA GLU A 167 -14.54 -2.96 -23.23
C GLU A 167 -14.39 -1.86 -22.17
N PHE A 168 -13.31 -1.07 -22.19
CA PHE A 168 -13.06 0.01 -21.23
C PHE A 168 -14.26 0.97 -21.05
N PRO A 169 -15.01 1.37 -22.11
CA PRO A 169 -16.19 2.20 -21.94
C PRO A 169 -17.29 1.58 -21.06
N GLN A 170 -17.40 0.25 -21.03
CA GLN A 170 -18.39 -0.54 -20.30
C GLN A 170 -17.88 -1.06 -18.94
N LEU A 171 -16.60 -0.81 -18.61
CA LEU A 171 -15.94 -1.31 -17.41
C LEU A 171 -16.80 -1.28 -16.14
N SER A 172 -17.37 -0.13 -15.80
CA SER A 172 -18.17 0.02 -14.57
C SER A 172 -19.46 -0.79 -14.59
N GLN A 173 -20.05 -1.01 -15.76
CA GLN A 173 -21.21 -1.88 -15.91
C GLN A 173 -20.81 -3.35 -15.72
N THR A 174 -19.69 -3.76 -16.33
CA THR A 174 -19.12 -5.12 -16.18
C THR A 174 -18.79 -5.41 -14.72
N LEU A 175 -18.06 -4.52 -14.04
CA LEU A 175 -17.72 -4.65 -12.63
C LEU A 175 -18.98 -4.75 -11.73
N ARG A 176 -20.01 -3.93 -11.98
CA ARG A 176 -21.28 -4.03 -11.23
C ARG A 176 -21.98 -5.36 -11.46
N ALA A 177 -21.97 -5.90 -12.68
CA ALA A 177 -22.55 -7.21 -12.98
C ALA A 177 -21.85 -8.34 -12.21
N LEU A 178 -20.54 -8.19 -11.96
CA LEU A 178 -19.73 -9.09 -11.13
C LEU A 178 -19.91 -8.86 -9.61
N GLY A 179 -20.73 -7.89 -9.22
CA GLY A 179 -21.03 -7.59 -7.82
C GLY A 179 -20.08 -6.57 -7.17
N VAL A 180 -19.26 -5.85 -7.94
CA VAL A 180 -18.41 -4.78 -7.42
C VAL A 180 -19.30 -3.60 -6.96
N PRO A 181 -19.28 -3.22 -5.68
CA PRO A 181 -20.13 -2.17 -5.14
C PRO A 181 -19.57 -0.77 -5.43
N ILE A 182 -19.70 -0.32 -6.68
CA ILE A 182 -19.26 1.01 -7.12
C ILE A 182 -20.25 2.07 -6.60
N VAL A 183 -19.77 2.94 -5.71
CA VAL A 183 -20.53 4.05 -5.10
C VAL A 183 -20.26 5.41 -5.76
N GLY A 184 -19.21 5.52 -6.57
CA GLY A 184 -18.88 6.70 -7.35
C GLY A 184 -17.99 6.35 -8.54
N GLU A 185 -18.10 7.11 -9.63
CA GLU A 185 -17.22 6.97 -10.78
C GLU A 185 -17.11 8.28 -11.56
N GLY A 186 -16.04 8.44 -12.33
CA GLY A 186 -15.87 9.57 -13.23
C GLY A 186 -14.68 9.40 -14.16
N SER A 187 -14.59 10.28 -15.15
CA SER A 187 -13.42 10.35 -16.04
C SER A 187 -12.36 11.27 -15.44
N LEU A 188 -11.12 11.01 -15.78
CA LEU A 188 -9.98 11.82 -15.38
C LEU A 188 -9.13 12.13 -16.61
N ASP A 189 -8.75 13.40 -16.75
CA ASP A 189 -7.82 13.84 -17.78
C ASP A 189 -6.46 14.08 -17.12
N LEU A 190 -5.48 13.24 -17.48
CA LEU A 190 -4.10 13.35 -17.01
C LEU A 190 -3.23 14.16 -17.98
N GLY A 191 -3.81 14.74 -19.04
CA GLY A 191 -3.08 15.47 -20.07
C GLY A 191 -2.30 14.58 -21.02
N ASP A 192 -2.59 13.28 -21.04
CA ASP A 192 -2.05 12.32 -22.00
C ASP A 192 -3.17 11.69 -22.84
N GLU A 193 -2.82 10.82 -23.80
CA GLU A 193 -3.79 10.22 -24.73
C GLU A 193 -4.60 9.05 -24.13
N TRP A 194 -4.31 8.64 -22.89
CA TRP A 194 -4.89 7.44 -22.30
C TRP A 194 -6.17 7.78 -21.56
N PRO A 195 -7.21 6.95 -21.69
CA PRO A 195 -8.42 7.18 -20.95
C PRO A 195 -8.19 6.74 -19.49
N TYR A 196 -8.53 7.63 -18.56
CA TYR A 196 -8.54 7.32 -17.13
C TYR A 196 -9.96 7.43 -16.58
N ARG A 197 -10.30 6.48 -15.71
CA ARG A 197 -11.52 6.52 -14.92
C ARG A 197 -11.17 6.28 -13.47
N TRP A 198 -11.76 7.03 -12.57
CA TRP A 198 -11.69 6.72 -11.15
C TRP A 198 -12.96 5.99 -10.74
N LEU A 199 -12.82 5.07 -9.79
CA LEU A 199 -13.90 4.27 -9.21
C LEU A 199 -13.80 4.36 -7.69
N ALA A 200 -14.89 4.75 -7.04
CA ALA A 200 -15.04 4.66 -5.60
C ALA A 200 -15.84 3.38 -5.29
N ILE A 201 -15.22 2.43 -4.58
CA ILE A 201 -15.77 1.11 -4.29
C ILE A 201 -15.97 0.98 -2.79
N ARG A 202 -17.11 0.45 -2.35
CA ARG A 202 -17.37 0.21 -0.92
C ARG A 202 -17.69 -1.26 -0.70
N PRO A 203 -16.68 -2.11 -0.43
CA PRO A 203 -16.90 -3.53 -0.19
C PRO A 203 -17.96 -3.76 0.88
N THR A 204 -18.80 -4.79 0.74
CA THR A 204 -19.95 -4.99 1.64
C THR A 204 -19.55 -5.35 3.07
N TYR A 205 -18.33 -5.84 3.27
CA TYR A 205 -17.78 -6.23 4.56
C TYR A 205 -17.03 -5.10 5.28
N THR A 206 -16.83 -3.94 4.62
CA THR A 206 -16.20 -2.76 5.23
C THR A 206 -17.07 -1.52 5.07
N PHE A 207 -16.84 -0.51 5.91
CA PHE A 207 -17.44 0.82 5.74
C PHE A 207 -16.49 1.81 5.07
N THR A 208 -15.27 1.37 4.77
CA THR A 208 -14.24 2.15 4.10
C THR A 208 -14.49 2.15 2.59
N THR A 209 -14.34 3.32 1.97
CA THR A 209 -14.40 3.42 0.51
C THR A 209 -12.98 3.25 -0.02
N GLU A 210 -12.79 2.38 -1.00
CA GLU A 210 -11.56 2.24 -1.74
C GLU A 210 -11.64 3.11 -2.99
N MET A 211 -10.54 3.78 -3.31
CA MET A 211 -10.38 4.52 -4.56
C MET A 211 -9.53 3.69 -5.50
N TRP A 212 -10.04 3.37 -6.68
CA TRP A 212 -9.29 2.69 -7.73
C TRP A 212 -9.20 3.60 -8.95
N LEU A 213 -8.10 3.49 -9.67
CA LEU A 213 -7.94 4.09 -10.98
C LEU A 213 -7.98 2.99 -12.04
N ALA A 214 -8.76 3.20 -13.07
CA ALA A 214 -8.83 2.34 -14.24
C ALA A 214 -8.24 3.05 -15.45
N THR A 215 -7.45 2.32 -16.23
CA THR A 215 -6.96 2.76 -17.54
C THR A 215 -6.81 1.56 -18.47
N THR A 216 -6.32 1.76 -19.68
CA THR A 216 -6.12 0.66 -20.64
C THR A 216 -4.90 0.91 -21.48
N ASN A 217 -4.23 -0.17 -21.89
CA ASN A 217 -3.22 -0.14 -22.93
C ASN A 217 -3.81 -0.65 -24.26
N ALA A 218 -2.97 -1.04 -25.22
CA ALA A 218 -3.44 -1.53 -26.51
C ALA A 218 -4.20 -2.87 -26.45
N HIS A 219 -4.12 -3.60 -25.33
CA HIS A 219 -4.59 -4.98 -25.22
C HIS A 219 -5.61 -5.18 -24.12
N SER A 220 -5.39 -4.60 -22.94
CA SER A 220 -6.14 -4.92 -21.73
C SER A 220 -6.52 -3.70 -20.90
N ILE A 221 -7.46 -3.92 -19.99
CA ILE A 221 -7.85 -2.96 -18.96
C ILE A 221 -6.99 -3.20 -17.72
N HIS A 222 -6.56 -2.11 -17.07
CA HIS A 222 -5.80 -2.14 -15.83
C HIS A 222 -6.60 -1.44 -14.75
N LEU A 223 -6.79 -2.11 -13.62
CA LEU A 223 -7.27 -1.51 -12.38
C LEU A 223 -6.08 -1.29 -11.46
N LEU A 224 -6.04 -0.15 -10.78
CA LEU A 224 -4.95 0.28 -9.93
C LEU A 224 -5.56 0.79 -8.63
N PRO A 225 -5.66 -0.04 -7.57
CA PRO A 225 -6.13 0.39 -6.27
C PRO A 225 -5.18 1.46 -5.75
N LEU A 226 -5.72 2.64 -5.49
CA LEU A 226 -4.95 3.75 -4.92
C LEU A 226 -4.86 3.55 -3.40
N GLY A 227 -5.98 3.24 -2.75
CA GLY A 227 -6.04 3.02 -1.30
C GLY A 227 -7.44 3.33 -0.75
N THR A 228 -7.55 3.57 0.56
CA THR A 228 -8.83 3.91 1.19
C THR A 228 -9.05 5.42 1.31
N THR A 229 -10.31 5.82 1.30
CA THR A 229 -10.74 7.22 1.42
C THR A 229 -12.15 7.31 2.04
N THR A 230 -12.45 8.48 2.60
CA THR A 230 -13.82 8.84 3.02
C THR A 230 -14.61 9.53 1.92
N GLN A 231 -13.94 9.94 0.83
CA GLN A 231 -14.53 10.64 -0.29
C GLN A 231 -15.07 9.66 -1.34
N ILE A 232 -16.17 10.03 -2.01
CA ILE A 232 -16.75 9.25 -3.11
C ILE A 232 -16.30 9.73 -4.50
N ALA A 233 -15.36 10.68 -4.53
CA ALA A 233 -14.69 11.18 -5.72
C ALA A 233 -13.22 11.46 -5.33
N PRO A 234 -12.25 11.27 -6.23
CA PRO A 234 -10.87 11.57 -5.93
C PRO A 234 -10.70 13.09 -5.83
N PRO A 235 -10.05 13.58 -4.78
CA PRO A 235 -9.44 14.89 -4.87
C PRO A 235 -8.38 14.82 -5.97
N THR A 236 -8.43 15.74 -6.95
CA THR A 236 -7.41 15.78 -8.02
C THR A 236 -6.58 17.02 -7.83
N ILE A 237 -5.27 16.84 -7.63
CA ILE A 237 -4.32 17.95 -7.63
C ILE A 237 -3.72 18.00 -9.03
N THR A 238 -4.17 18.96 -9.83
CA THR A 238 -3.54 19.23 -11.12
C THR A 238 -2.33 20.12 -10.88
N MET A 239 -1.13 19.58 -11.08
CA MET A 239 0.07 20.39 -11.12
C MET A 239 0.18 21.13 -12.44
N SER A 240 0.82 22.31 -12.46
CA SER A 240 1.12 23.01 -13.70
C SER A 240 2.02 22.14 -14.60
N GLY A 241 1.43 21.41 -15.54
CA GLY A 241 2.11 21.01 -16.77
C GLY A 241 2.05 19.55 -17.22
N THR A 242 1.74 18.54 -16.38
CA THR A 242 1.56 17.12 -16.84
C THR A 242 1.37 16.07 -15.75
N VAL A 243 1.60 16.36 -14.46
CA VAL A 243 1.53 15.35 -13.40
C VAL A 243 0.28 15.57 -12.56
N ALA A 244 -0.71 14.68 -12.68
CA ALA A 244 -1.77 14.63 -11.68
C ALA A 244 -1.32 13.80 -10.48
N LEU A 245 -1.58 14.34 -9.30
CA LEU A 245 -1.32 13.68 -8.04
C LEU A 245 -2.65 13.33 -7.39
N PHE A 246 -2.75 12.10 -6.91
CA PHE A 246 -3.91 11.58 -6.20
C PHE A 246 -3.60 11.57 -4.71
N PRO A 247 -4.23 12.44 -3.91
CA PRO A 247 -4.14 12.37 -2.48
C PRO A 247 -5.13 11.35 -1.93
N LEU A 248 -4.64 10.50 -1.05
CA LEU A 248 -5.44 9.53 -0.33
C LEU A 248 -5.53 9.88 1.15
N ALA A 249 -6.39 9.16 1.89
CA ALA A 249 -6.71 9.51 3.28
C ALA A 249 -5.52 9.35 4.25
N ASP A 250 -4.50 8.59 3.86
CA ASP A 250 -3.24 8.40 4.58
C ASP A 250 -2.22 9.54 4.37
N GLY A 251 -2.56 10.54 3.54
CA GLY A 251 -1.63 11.61 3.20
C GLY A 251 -0.56 11.20 2.19
N GLU A 252 -0.70 10.02 1.59
CA GLU A 252 0.15 9.60 0.50
C GLU A 252 -0.31 10.25 -0.81
N LEU A 253 0.68 10.57 -1.63
CA LEU A 253 0.47 11.02 -2.99
C LEU A 253 0.86 9.92 -3.95
N TYR A 254 -0.01 9.66 -4.90
CA TYR A 254 0.27 8.75 -5.99
C TYR A 254 0.32 9.50 -7.31
N ARG A 255 1.20 9.05 -8.21
CA ARG A 255 1.15 9.39 -9.63
C ARG A 255 0.99 8.11 -10.44
N VAL A 256 0.36 8.23 -11.59
CA VAL A 256 0.37 7.17 -12.60
C VAL A 256 1.64 7.33 -13.42
N ALA A 257 2.40 6.26 -13.51
CA ALA A 257 3.58 6.16 -14.34
C ALA A 257 3.42 5.02 -15.35
N ARG A 258 4.36 4.92 -16.30
CA ARG A 258 4.33 3.92 -17.35
C ARG A 258 5.63 3.16 -17.41
N ASN A 259 5.53 1.84 -17.46
CA ASN A 259 6.65 1.01 -17.83
C ASN A 259 6.82 1.11 -19.35
N THR A 260 7.89 1.74 -19.81
CA THR A 260 8.13 1.97 -21.25
C THR A 260 8.35 0.68 -22.04
N ALA A 261 8.85 -0.38 -21.39
CA ALA A 261 9.08 -1.67 -22.05
C ALA A 261 7.78 -2.47 -22.19
N ALA A 262 6.96 -2.52 -21.14
CA ALA A 262 5.70 -3.28 -21.13
C ALA A 262 4.50 -2.48 -21.68
N ASN A 263 4.64 -1.16 -21.78
CA ASN A 263 3.52 -0.23 -21.99
C ASN A 263 2.36 -0.52 -21.01
N SER A 264 2.72 -0.76 -19.75
CA SER A 264 1.79 -1.04 -18.65
C SER A 264 1.77 0.15 -17.69
N PRO A 265 0.58 0.58 -17.25
CA PRO A 265 0.45 1.62 -16.25
C PRO A 265 0.79 1.04 -14.87
N TYR A 266 1.42 1.83 -14.02
CA TYR A 266 1.63 1.47 -12.61
C TYR A 266 1.49 2.70 -11.72
N LEU A 267 1.19 2.47 -10.44
CA LEU A 267 1.19 3.52 -9.44
C LEU A 267 2.59 3.69 -8.87
N SER A 268 3.08 4.92 -8.90
CA SER A 268 4.29 5.31 -8.19
C SER A 268 3.87 6.19 -7.03
N GLN A 269 4.23 5.78 -5.82
CA GLN A 269 4.18 6.70 -4.68
C GLN A 269 5.09 7.90 -4.98
N TYR A 270 4.60 9.09 -4.66
CA TYR A 270 5.25 10.36 -4.92
C TYR A 270 5.76 10.93 -3.60
N TYR A 271 7.09 10.95 -3.45
CA TYR A 271 7.74 11.57 -2.30
C TYR A 271 8.26 12.96 -2.68
N TYR A 272 7.90 13.97 -1.89
CA TYR A 272 8.36 15.35 -2.09
C TYR A 272 9.89 15.52 -1.96
N TYR A 273 10.56 14.59 -1.29
CA TYR A 273 11.97 14.69 -0.91
C TYR A 273 12.92 13.93 -1.84
N ALA A 274 12.59 13.79 -3.13
CA ALA A 274 13.53 13.17 -4.08
C ALA A 274 14.78 14.05 -4.25
N THR A 275 15.84 13.70 -3.51
CA THR A 275 17.13 14.39 -3.42
C THR A 275 18.07 14.14 -4.62
N SER A 276 17.65 13.35 -5.61
CA SER A 276 18.50 13.05 -6.77
C SER A 276 18.13 13.89 -7.99
N SER A 277 19.15 14.50 -8.58
CA SER A 277 19.14 15.59 -9.56
C SER A 277 18.61 15.26 -10.96
N TRP A 278 17.91 14.14 -11.16
CA TRP A 278 17.67 13.64 -12.52
C TRP A 278 16.28 13.87 -13.08
N GLU A 279 15.29 14.22 -12.27
CA GLU A 279 14.00 14.75 -12.71
C GLU A 279 13.26 15.15 -11.44
N GLN A 280 13.44 16.40 -10.98
CA GLN A 280 12.60 16.88 -9.89
C GLN A 280 11.23 17.22 -10.49
N PRO A 281 10.19 16.42 -10.20
CA PRO A 281 8.85 16.81 -10.58
C PRO A 281 8.52 18.17 -9.95
N PRO A 282 7.62 18.96 -10.57
CA PRO A 282 7.26 20.25 -10.02
C PRO A 282 6.78 20.06 -8.57
N ILE A 283 7.23 20.93 -7.66
CA ILE A 283 6.84 20.90 -6.25
C ILE A 283 5.44 21.50 -6.13
N PRO A 284 4.45 20.81 -5.51
CA PRO A 284 3.11 21.37 -5.40
C PRO A 284 3.11 22.73 -4.70
N PRO A 285 2.27 23.70 -5.15
CA PRO A 285 2.26 25.04 -4.57
C PRO A 285 2.09 25.04 -3.04
N PHE A 286 1.25 24.15 -2.50
CA PHE A 286 1.05 24.03 -1.06
C PHE A 286 2.29 23.55 -0.30
N VAL A 287 3.16 22.75 -0.94
CA VAL A 287 4.44 22.30 -0.34
C VAL A 287 5.42 23.46 -0.29
N VAL A 288 5.50 24.24 -1.37
CA VAL A 288 6.32 25.47 -1.39
C VAL A 288 5.84 26.43 -0.31
N GLN A 289 4.52 26.64 -0.20
CA GLN A 289 3.93 27.48 0.83
C GLN A 289 4.20 26.95 2.24
N TYR A 290 4.05 25.64 2.47
CA TYR A 290 4.39 25.00 3.74
C TYR A 290 5.86 25.23 4.12
N GLN A 291 6.80 24.99 3.19
CA GLN A 291 8.22 25.22 3.41
C GLN A 291 8.51 26.67 3.77
N GLN A 292 7.92 27.63 3.04
CA GLN A 292 8.05 29.05 3.35
C GLN A 292 7.53 29.41 4.74
N LEU A 293 6.40 28.83 5.16
CA LEU A 293 5.84 29.05 6.50
C LEU A 293 6.75 28.49 7.59
N VAL A 294 7.31 27.29 7.39
CA VAL A 294 8.25 26.68 8.33
C VAL A 294 9.55 27.48 8.41
N GLU A 295 10.11 27.91 7.28
CA GLU A 295 11.31 28.76 7.23
C GLU A 295 11.07 30.11 7.92
N ALA A 296 9.94 30.77 7.65
CA ALA A 296 9.58 32.03 8.29
C ALA A 296 9.39 31.87 9.80
N PHE A 297 8.74 30.79 10.24
CA PHE A 297 8.59 30.45 11.65
C PHE A 297 9.95 30.33 12.36
N TRP A 298 10.89 29.58 11.79
CA TRP A 298 12.25 29.47 12.34
C TRP A 298 13.07 30.76 12.26
N ALA A 299 12.74 31.65 11.31
CA ALA A 299 13.30 32.99 11.23
C ALA A 299 12.71 33.98 12.25
N GLY A 300 11.73 33.55 13.06
CA GLY A 300 11.12 34.35 14.13
C GLY A 300 9.85 35.09 13.71
N ALA A 301 9.12 34.60 12.71
CA ALA A 301 7.77 35.07 12.43
C ALA A 301 6.84 34.87 13.65
N ASP A 302 5.79 35.70 13.74
CA ASP A 302 4.82 35.59 14.83
C ASP A 302 4.16 34.20 14.85
N ALA A 303 4.08 33.60 16.04
CA ALA A 303 3.61 32.23 16.20
C ALA A 303 2.10 32.10 15.94
N ALA A 304 1.30 33.11 16.31
CA ALA A 304 -0.14 33.11 16.06
C ALA A 304 -0.44 33.30 14.56
N GLU A 305 0.29 34.19 13.89
CA GLU A 305 0.20 34.35 12.43
C GLU A 305 0.61 33.07 11.69
N THR A 306 1.69 32.41 12.13
CA THR A 306 2.13 31.14 11.56
C THR A 306 1.08 30.04 11.74
N ALA A 307 0.51 29.91 12.95
CA ALA A 307 -0.53 28.91 13.24
C ALA A 307 -1.78 29.13 12.37
N ALA A 308 -2.19 30.39 12.19
CA ALA A 308 -3.31 30.75 11.32
C ALA A 308 -3.02 30.42 9.85
N ALA A 309 -1.82 30.72 9.36
CA ALA A 309 -1.42 30.44 7.99
C ALA A 309 -1.30 28.93 7.70
N LEU A 310 -0.75 28.15 8.65
CA LEU A 310 -0.73 26.68 8.56
C LEU A 310 -2.14 26.11 8.56
N SER A 311 -3.03 26.59 9.44
CA SER A 311 -4.44 26.17 9.46
C SER A 311 -5.17 26.52 8.16
N GLN A 312 -4.89 27.69 7.58
CA GLN A 312 -5.44 28.09 6.29
C GLN A 312 -4.94 27.19 5.16
N LEU A 313 -3.66 26.80 5.20
CA LEU A 313 -3.09 25.86 4.25
C LEU A 313 -3.85 24.52 4.28
N ALA A 314 -4.17 24.01 5.47
CA ALA A 314 -4.96 22.79 5.61
C ALA A 314 -6.45 22.91 5.20
N ALA A 315 -6.94 24.13 4.96
CA ALA A 315 -8.27 24.33 4.40
C ALA A 315 -8.31 24.18 2.87
N ASP A 316 -7.15 24.14 2.20
CA ASP A 316 -7.07 23.87 0.77
C ASP A 316 -7.43 22.39 0.50
N PRO A 317 -8.42 22.08 -0.37
CA PRO A 317 -8.75 20.71 -0.74
C PRO A 317 -7.59 19.93 -1.39
N ALA A 318 -6.59 20.63 -1.93
CA ALA A 318 -5.37 20.05 -2.48
C ALA A 318 -4.29 19.82 -1.41
N PHE A 319 -4.49 20.26 -0.17
CA PHE A 319 -3.49 20.10 0.88
C PHE A 319 -3.40 18.64 1.31
N VAL A 320 -2.18 18.13 1.25
CA VAL A 320 -1.83 16.81 1.76
C VAL A 320 -0.79 17.02 2.84
N SER A 321 -1.17 16.73 4.08
CA SER A 321 -0.37 16.98 5.29
C SER A 321 1.06 16.46 5.13
N PRO A 322 2.07 17.33 4.90
CA PRO A 322 3.44 16.88 4.81
C PRO A 322 3.89 16.30 6.15
N ARG A 323 4.84 15.35 6.12
CA ARG A 323 5.45 14.84 7.35
C ARG A 323 5.97 16.01 8.19
N GLY A 324 5.53 16.09 9.44
CA GLY A 324 5.88 17.16 10.37
C GLY A 324 4.90 18.34 10.41
N TYR A 325 3.92 18.43 9.51
CA TYR A 325 2.94 19.53 9.51
C TYR A 325 2.25 19.72 10.87
N HIS A 326 1.64 18.67 11.41
CA HIS A 326 0.95 18.74 12.69
C HIS A 326 1.88 19.06 13.87
N TYR A 327 3.17 18.71 13.76
CA TYR A 327 4.16 19.09 14.75
C TYR A 327 4.42 20.61 14.72
N TYR A 328 4.68 21.19 13.54
CA TYR A 328 4.87 22.64 13.42
C TYR A 328 3.62 23.44 13.76
N LEU A 329 2.44 22.93 13.40
CA LEU A 329 1.17 23.53 13.81
C LEU A 329 1.02 23.53 15.33
N GLY A 330 1.30 22.41 16.00
CA GLY A 330 1.27 22.32 17.46
C GLY A 330 2.25 23.26 18.13
N LEU A 331 3.48 23.33 17.61
CA LEU A 331 4.51 24.22 18.12
C LEU A 331 4.16 25.70 17.94
N ALA A 332 3.57 26.07 16.79
CA ALA A 332 3.08 27.43 16.56
C ALA A 332 1.96 27.81 17.54
N HIS A 333 0.98 26.93 17.79
CA HIS A 333 -0.06 27.16 18.80
C HIS A 333 0.51 27.25 20.23
N GLU A 334 1.46 26.40 20.58
CA GLU A 334 2.11 26.41 21.90
C GLU A 334 2.81 27.74 22.16
N LEU A 335 3.60 28.22 21.19
CA LEU A 335 4.30 29.51 21.29
C LEU A 335 3.34 30.71 21.24
N ALA A 336 2.17 30.56 20.64
CA ALA A 336 1.10 31.57 20.64
C ALA A 336 0.28 31.57 21.95
N GLY A 337 0.50 30.62 22.86
CA GLY A 337 -0.25 30.48 24.11
C GLY A 337 -1.61 29.79 23.97
N ASP A 338 -1.89 29.13 22.84
CA ASP A 338 -3.11 28.35 22.59
C ASP A 338 -2.88 26.86 22.92
N GLU A 339 -2.81 26.56 24.21
CA GLU A 339 -2.55 25.19 24.71
C GLU A 339 -3.55 24.14 24.18
N PRO A 340 -4.88 24.39 24.15
CA PRO A 340 -5.82 23.39 23.63
C PRO A 340 -5.57 23.03 22.16
N ALA A 341 -5.31 24.02 21.29
CA ALA A 341 -5.03 23.77 19.89
C ALA A 341 -3.67 23.08 19.69
N ALA A 342 -2.67 23.45 20.49
CA ALA A 342 -1.36 22.80 20.48
C ALA A 342 -1.47 21.30 20.81
N VAL A 343 -2.20 20.95 21.88
CA VAL A 343 -2.43 19.56 22.28
C VAL A 343 -3.15 18.78 21.19
N ALA A 344 -4.19 19.37 20.57
CA ALA A 344 -4.93 18.72 19.49
C ALA A 344 -4.02 18.44 18.26
N ALA A 345 -3.19 19.41 17.88
CA ALA A 345 -2.25 19.25 16.77
C ALA A 345 -1.16 18.21 17.08
N TYR A 346 -0.56 18.22 18.28
CA TYR A 346 0.42 17.20 18.68
C TYR A 346 -0.18 15.80 18.78
N LEU A 347 -1.45 15.66 19.21
CA LEU A 347 -2.14 14.38 19.21
C LEU A 347 -2.28 13.82 17.78
N GLN A 348 -2.64 14.68 16.81
CA GLN A 348 -2.66 14.29 15.40
C GLN A 348 -1.28 13.94 14.87
N ALA A 349 -0.24 14.70 15.25
CA ALA A 349 1.14 14.37 14.90
C ALA A 349 1.53 12.97 15.42
N TRP A 350 1.09 12.61 16.63
CA TRP A 350 1.35 11.30 17.23
C TRP A 350 0.61 10.18 16.51
N GLN A 351 -0.68 10.37 16.22
CA GLN A 351 -1.49 9.42 15.46
C GLN A 351 -0.85 9.12 14.10
N ASN A 352 -0.39 10.16 13.39
CA ASN A 352 0.21 10.01 12.08
C ASN A 352 1.68 9.51 12.09
N CYS A 353 2.41 9.65 13.22
CA CYS A 353 3.82 9.23 13.29
C CYS A 353 4.01 7.73 13.52
N CYS A 354 2.99 7.06 14.10
CA CYS A 354 3.08 5.66 14.50
C CYS A 354 2.70 4.68 13.38
N ASP A 355 2.09 5.15 12.29
CA ASP A 355 1.67 4.29 11.18
C ASP A 355 2.81 3.90 10.21
N VAL A 356 4.01 4.50 10.32
CA VAL A 356 5.07 4.39 9.29
C VAL A 356 6.36 3.70 9.77
N TYR A 357 6.44 3.21 11.02
CA TYR A 357 7.63 2.49 11.51
C TYR A 357 7.53 0.97 11.34
N THR A 358 7.52 0.52 10.09
CA THR A 358 7.88 -0.87 9.70
C THR A 358 9.02 -0.96 8.68
N PHE A 359 9.67 0.15 8.31
CA PHE A 359 10.89 0.14 7.50
C PHE A 359 12.11 0.62 8.29
N GLY A 360 13.04 -0.31 8.54
CA GLY A 360 14.26 -0.12 9.33
C GLY A 360 15.34 0.71 8.64
N GLY A 361 15.13 2.03 8.56
CA GLY A 361 16.18 3.01 8.23
C GLY A 361 16.62 3.83 9.46
N PRO A 362 17.91 4.09 9.69
CA PRO A 362 18.42 4.75 10.90
C PRO A 362 18.37 6.29 10.89
N GLU A 363 17.70 6.94 9.95
CA GLU A 363 17.79 8.40 9.79
C GLU A 363 16.43 9.09 10.02
N PHE A 364 16.39 9.93 11.05
CA PHE A 364 15.23 10.66 11.62
C PHE A 364 14.32 9.89 12.58
N THR A 365 14.88 9.45 13.71
CA THR A 365 14.08 9.34 14.94
C THR A 365 13.66 10.73 15.42
N MET A 366 12.37 11.07 15.29
CA MET A 366 11.83 12.19 16.07
C MET A 366 12.08 11.90 17.57
N PRO A 367 12.51 12.89 18.38
CA PRO A 367 12.64 12.70 19.81
C PRO A 367 11.32 12.18 20.38
N ASN A 368 11.40 11.20 21.28
CA ASN A 368 10.23 10.67 21.97
C ASN A 368 9.41 11.84 22.55
N PRO A 369 8.14 12.03 22.15
CA PRO A 369 7.32 13.17 22.59
C PRO A 369 7.09 13.20 24.11
N PHE A 370 7.23 12.08 24.82
CA PHE A 370 7.24 12.06 26.28
C PHE A 370 8.42 12.82 26.88
N ALA A 371 9.57 12.85 26.21
CA ALA A 371 10.72 13.63 26.65
C ALA A 371 10.48 15.14 26.50
N ILE A 372 9.72 15.56 25.50
CA ILE A 372 9.37 16.97 25.23
C ILE A 372 8.27 17.44 26.20
N MET A 373 7.19 16.67 26.36
CA MET A 373 6.12 16.99 27.33
C MET A 373 6.61 16.98 28.79
N ALA A 374 7.55 16.11 29.15
CA ALA A 374 8.15 16.10 30.48
C ALA A 374 9.03 17.34 30.75
N GLN A 375 9.65 17.91 29.71
CA GLN A 375 10.43 19.15 29.85
C GLN A 375 9.54 20.40 29.93
N ALA A 376 8.40 20.42 29.22
CA ALA A 376 7.43 21.53 29.28
C ALA A 376 6.79 21.70 30.68
N LYS A 377 6.56 20.60 31.42
CA LYS A 377 6.02 20.64 32.79
C LYS A 377 7.03 21.02 33.89
N LEU A 378 8.31 21.22 33.57
CA LEU A 378 9.38 21.45 34.55
C LEU A 378 9.95 22.88 34.57
N LYS A 379 9.35 23.85 33.87
CA LYS A 379 9.64 25.26 34.14
C LYS A 379 8.70 25.77 35.23
N PRO A 380 9.15 25.97 36.49
CA PRO A 380 8.39 26.78 37.43
C PRO A 380 8.30 28.20 36.87
N SER A 381 7.08 28.75 36.88
CA SER A 381 6.84 30.18 36.68
C SER A 381 7.57 30.95 37.78
N ASN A 382 8.70 31.57 37.43
CA ASN A 382 9.27 32.62 38.26
C ASN A 382 8.62 33.94 37.85
N GLU A 383 7.51 34.27 38.51
CA GLU A 383 7.14 35.64 38.86
C GLU A 383 7.23 35.81 40.38
#